data_AF-A0A6J6PH35-F1
#
_entry.id   AF-A0A6J6PH35-F1
#
_cell.length_a   1.000
_cell.length_b   1.000
_cell.length_c   1.000
_cell.angle_alpha   90.00
_cell.angle_beta   90.00
_cell.angle_gamma   90.00
#
_symmetry.space_group_name_H-M   'P 1'
#
loop_
_entity.id
_entity.type
_entity.pdbx_description
1 polymer ?
#
loop_
_entity_poly.entity_id
_entity_poly.type
_entity_poly.pdbx_seq_one_letter_code
_entity_poly.pdbx_strand_id
1 'polypeptide(L)'
;MIVNLVRPRDLGDADLALARTGKLDKEALRADLESAGVPVTKTLVDGLAATARDHAERRALEDAQRGLVADFGVPSYELPRLAGGVDLGGLYDLAASLKEQGLA
;
A
#
# COMPACT_ATOMS: atom_id res chain seq x y z
N MET A 1 -7.82 -16.64 -10.11
CA MET A 1 -8.48 -15.92 -8.99
C MET A 1 -8.25 -14.43 -9.17
N ILE A 2 -9.23 -13.58 -8.85
CA ILE A 2 -9.10 -12.12 -8.99
C ILE A 2 -9.09 -11.49 -7.60
N VAL A 3 -8.06 -10.72 -7.27
CA VAL A 3 -7.97 -9.87 -6.08
C VAL A 3 -8.36 -8.45 -6.50
N ASN A 4 -9.51 -7.99 -6.04
CA ASN A 4 -10.06 -6.71 -6.45
C ASN A 4 -9.70 -5.58 -5.46
N LEU A 5 -9.79 -4.33 -5.93
CA LEU A 5 -9.60 -3.10 -5.15
C LEU A 5 -8.22 -2.99 -4.49
N VAL A 6 -7.18 -3.49 -5.17
CA VAL A 6 -5.81 -3.38 -4.69
C VAL A 6 -5.39 -1.92 -4.64
N ARG A 7 -4.76 -1.54 -3.52
CA ARG A 7 -4.20 -0.20 -3.33
C ARG A 7 -2.72 -0.20 -3.67
N PRO A 8 -2.19 0.92 -4.20
CA PRO A 8 -0.76 1.07 -4.44
C PRO A 8 0.05 0.79 -3.17
N ARG A 9 1.28 0.31 -3.39
CA ARG A 9 2.29 0.11 -2.34
C ARG A 9 3.19 1.33 -2.34
N ASP A 10 2.89 2.29 -1.47
CA ASP A 10 3.61 3.56 -1.42
C ASP A 10 4.93 3.46 -0.61
N LEU A 11 5.03 2.47 0.28
CA LEU A 11 6.22 2.18 1.09
C LEU A 11 6.83 0.84 0.69
N GLY A 12 8.17 0.79 0.66
CA GLY A 12 8.91 -0.44 0.43
C GLY A 12 8.91 -1.36 1.65
N ASP A 13 9.25 -2.64 1.44
CA ASP A 13 9.17 -3.68 2.49
C ASP A 13 10.06 -3.36 3.72
N ALA A 14 11.23 -2.74 3.50
CA ALA A 14 12.13 -2.34 4.57
C ALA A 14 11.49 -1.26 5.47
N ASP A 15 10.88 -0.24 4.87
CA ASP A 15 10.23 0.85 5.61
C ASP A 15 8.98 0.36 6.33
N LEU A 16 8.20 -0.54 5.72
CA LEU A 16 7.08 -1.21 6.36
C LEU A 16 7.53 -2.03 7.58
N ALA A 17 8.67 -2.73 7.49
CA ALA A 17 9.21 -3.47 8.62
C ALA A 17 9.65 -2.55 9.78
N LEU A 18 10.29 -1.42 9.47
CA LEU A 18 10.65 -0.40 10.44
C LEU A 18 9.41 0.23 11.08
N ALA A 19 8.41 0.60 10.28
CA ALA A 19 7.13 1.15 10.74
C ALA A 19 6.42 0.20 11.70
N ARG A 20 6.30 -1.08 11.33
CA ARG A 20 5.64 -2.11 12.16
C ARG A 20 6.33 -2.32 13.50
N THR A 21 7.65 -2.17 13.55
CA THR A 21 8.45 -2.33 14.78
C THR A 21 8.65 -1.03 15.56
N GLY A 22 8.07 0.09 15.10
CA GLY A 22 8.21 1.40 15.74
C GLY A 22 9.62 1.99 15.61
N LYS A 23 10.40 1.56 14.62
CA LYS A 23 11.81 1.94 14.40
C LYS A 23 12.02 2.94 13.26
N LEU A 24 10.96 3.61 12.81
CA LEU A 24 11.10 4.70 11.84
C LEU A 24 11.95 5.81 12.42
N ASP A 25 12.80 6.38 11.56
CA ASP A 25 13.61 7.54 11.91
C ASP A 25 12.74 8.81 11.96
N LYS A 26 12.37 9.20 13.18
CA LYS A 26 11.54 10.37 13.43
C LYS A 26 12.27 11.69 13.16
N GLU A 27 13.60 11.70 13.26
CA GLU A 27 14.39 12.91 12.98
C GLU A 27 14.54 13.12 11.47
N ALA A 28 14.74 12.04 10.71
CA ALA A 28 14.68 12.09 9.26
C ALA A 28 13.29 12.56 8.79
N LEU A 29 12.21 11.98 9.34
CA LEU A 29 10.85 12.40 9.01
C LEU A 29 10.59 13.88 9.33
N ARG A 30 11.10 14.38 10.46
CA ARG A 30 11.03 15.80 10.83
C ARG A 30 11.77 16.66 9.80
N ALA A 31 13.00 16.30 9.44
CA ALA A 31 13.81 17.05 8.49
C ALA A 31 13.16 17.11 7.10
N ASP A 32 12.59 16.00 6.63
CA ASP A 32 11.89 15.94 5.35
C ASP A 32 10.65 16.85 5.33
N LEU A 33 9.84 16.81 6.40
CA LEU A 33 8.68 17.69 6.54
C LEU A 33 9.09 19.18 6.59
N GLU A 34 10.16 19.53 7.30
CA GLU A 34 10.70 20.89 7.33
C GLU A 34 11.17 21.35 5.94
N SER A 35 11.87 20.48 5.21
CA SER A 35 12.31 20.76 3.83
C SER A 35 11.14 20.98 2.86
N ALA A 36 10.01 20.32 3.11
CA ALA A 36 8.77 20.49 2.37
C ALA A 36 7.97 21.73 2.81
N GLY A 37 8.47 22.52 3.78
CA GLY A 37 7.83 23.73 4.28
C GLY A 37 6.66 23.45 5.24
N VAL A 38 6.56 22.24 5.78
CA VAL A 38 5.52 21.87 6.75
C VAL A 38 5.95 22.32 8.15
N PRO A 39 5.13 23.06 8.92
CA PRO A 39 5.42 23.36 10.31
C PRO A 39 5.42 22.08 11.15
N VAL A 40 6.58 21.69 11.67
CA VAL A 40 6.73 20.41 12.38
C VAL A 40 6.55 20.57 13.88
N THR A 41 5.76 19.67 14.46
CA THR A 41 5.63 19.50 15.91
C THR A 41 5.92 18.04 16.26
N LYS A 42 6.34 17.80 17.51
CA LYS A 42 6.52 16.43 18.02
C LYS A 42 5.24 15.59 17.85
N THR A 43 4.08 16.17 18.12
CA THR A 43 2.77 15.50 17.97
C THR A 43 2.49 15.08 16.53
N LEU A 44 2.85 15.93 15.55
CA LEU A 44 2.70 15.60 14.13
C LEU A 44 3.57 14.39 13.75
N VAL A 45 4.85 14.42 14.09
CA VAL A 45 5.80 13.34 13.78
C VAL A 45 5.39 12.03 14.46
N ASP A 46 4.99 12.09 15.74
CA ASP A 46 4.51 10.92 16.47
C ASP A 46 3.23 10.34 15.85
N GLY A 47 2.29 11.21 15.42
CA GLY A 47 1.05 10.79 14.76
C GLY A 47 1.27 10.17 13.38
N LEU A 48 2.20 10.71 12.58
CA LEU A 48 2.59 10.13 11.30
C LEU A 48 3.28 8.78 11.48
N ALA A 49 4.18 8.65 12.45
CA ALA A 49 4.83 7.37 12.77
C ALA A 49 3.82 6.31 13.23
N ALA A 50 2.82 6.70 14.03
CA ALA A 50 1.72 5.81 14.42
C ALA A 50 0.87 5.40 13.20
N THR A 51 0.51 6.34 12.33
CA THR A 51 -0.25 6.06 11.09
C THR A 51 0.52 5.09 10.17
N ALA A 52 1.83 5.27 10.03
CA ALA A 52 2.68 4.38 9.26
C ALA A 52 2.72 2.97 9.88
N ARG A 53 2.75 2.86 11.20
CA ARG A 53 2.67 1.58 11.91
C ARG A 53 1.34 0.87 11.64
N ASP A 54 0.21 1.55 11.81
CA ASP A 54 -1.13 0.99 11.55
C ASP A 54 -1.23 0.50 10.09
N HIS A 55 -0.70 1.29 9.16
CA HIS A 55 -0.61 0.90 7.75
C HIS A 55 0.22 -0.37 7.58
N ALA A 56 1.41 -0.44 8.18
CA ALA A 56 2.30 -1.59 8.06
C ALA A 56 1.73 -2.86 8.69
N GLU A 57 1.01 -2.76 9.81
CA GLU A 57 0.29 -3.89 10.42
C GLU A 57 -0.81 -4.41 9.48
N ARG A 58 -1.59 -3.51 8.87
CA ARG A 58 -2.60 -3.90 7.86
C ARG A 58 -1.96 -4.57 6.65
N ARG A 59 -0.87 -4.03 6.12
CA ARG A 59 -0.16 -4.62 4.96
C ARG A 59 0.37 -6.02 5.27
N ALA A 60 0.94 -6.21 6.47
CA ALA A 60 1.43 -7.51 6.89
C ALA A 60 0.32 -8.57 6.92
N LEU A 61 -0.88 -8.20 7.37
CA LEU A 61 -2.05 -9.08 7.36
C LEU A 61 -2.49 -9.42 5.92
N GLU A 62 -2.56 -8.41 5.04
CA GLU A 62 -2.89 -8.61 3.62
C GLU A 62 -1.90 -9.55 2.93
N ASP A 63 -0.60 -9.39 3.18
CA ASP A 63 0.45 -10.23 2.59
C ASP A 63 0.38 -11.67 3.12
N ALA A 64 0.09 -11.87 4.41
CA ALA A 64 -0.14 -13.20 4.97
C ALA A 64 -1.35 -13.90 4.32
N GLN A 65 -2.45 -13.16 4.09
CA GLN A 65 -3.64 -13.67 3.41
C GLN A 65 -3.36 -14.01 1.94
N ARG A 66 -2.55 -13.20 1.25
CA ARG A 66 -2.10 -13.50 -0.12
C ARG A 66 -1.25 -14.76 -0.18
N GLY A 67 -0.42 -15.02 0.83
CA GLY A 67 0.31 -16.28 0.95
C GLY A 67 -0.62 -17.49 0.97
N LEU A 68 -1.65 -17.46 1.83
CA LEU A 68 -2.66 -18.54 1.90
C LEU A 68 -3.41 -18.75 0.58
N VAL A 69 -3.65 -17.67 -0.15
CA VAL A 69 -4.27 -17.72 -1.47
C VAL A 69 -3.33 -18.35 -2.52
N ALA A 70 -2.04 -18.03 -2.47
CA ALA A 70 -1.06 -18.57 -3.40
C ALA A 70 -0.91 -20.09 -3.25
N ASP A 71 -1.12 -20.63 -2.04
CA ASP A 71 -1.07 -22.07 -1.75
C ASP A 71 -2.11 -22.89 -2.53
N PHE A 72 -3.18 -22.28 -3.06
CA PHE A 72 -4.14 -22.97 -3.93
C PHE A 72 -3.60 -23.30 -5.32
N GLY A 73 -2.43 -22.77 -5.70
CA GLY A 73 -1.73 -23.12 -6.95
C GLY A 73 -2.45 -22.70 -8.23
N VAL A 74 -3.40 -21.77 -8.15
CA VAL A 74 -4.12 -21.21 -9.31
C VAL A 74 -3.59 -19.81 -9.65
N PRO A 75 -3.56 -19.40 -10.94
CA PRO A 75 -3.15 -18.05 -11.31
C PRO A 75 -3.97 -16.96 -10.58
N SER A 76 -3.29 -15.95 -10.05
CA SER A 76 -3.90 -14.79 -9.38
C SER A 76 -3.68 -13.51 -10.18
N TYR A 77 -4.74 -12.71 -10.33
CA TYR A 77 -4.72 -11.42 -11.02
C TYR A 77 -5.19 -10.32 -10.07
N GLU A 78 -4.64 -9.13 -10.19
CA GLU A 78 -4.93 -7.98 -9.34
C GLU A 78 -5.63 -6.88 -10.12
N LEU A 79 -6.67 -6.31 -9.54
CA LEU A 79 -7.35 -5.14 -10.09
C LEU A 79 -7.20 -3.95 -9.14
N PRO A 80 -6.72 -2.79 -9.63
CA PRO A 80 -6.55 -1.63 -8.78
C PRO A 80 -7.89 -1.04 -8.36
N ARG A 81 -7.91 -0.37 -7.20
CA ARG A 81 -9.03 0.47 -6.80
C ARG A 81 -9.05 1.74 -7.65
N LEU A 82 -10.15 1.96 -8.38
CA LEU A 82 -10.41 3.24 -9.05
C LEU A 82 -10.98 4.25 -8.05
N ALA A 83 -10.25 5.35 -7.82
CA ALA A 83 -10.63 6.35 -6.80
C ALA A 83 -11.93 7.10 -7.14
N GLY A 84 -12.19 7.33 -8.43
CA GLY A 84 -13.38 8.01 -8.94
C GLY A 84 -14.63 7.14 -9.08
N GLY A 85 -14.56 5.86 -8.69
CA GLY A 85 -15.61 4.89 -9.02
C GLY A 85 -15.38 4.21 -10.37
N VAL A 86 -16.37 3.45 -10.84
CA VAL A 86 -16.30 2.70 -12.11
C VAL A 86 -17.20 3.37 -13.13
N ASP A 87 -16.61 3.85 -14.22
CA ASP A 87 -17.28 4.24 -15.45
C ASP A 87 -16.85 3.31 -16.60
N LEU A 88 -17.28 3.62 -17.82
CA LEU A 88 -16.92 2.80 -18.98
C LEU A 88 -15.40 2.82 -19.26
N GLY A 89 -14.73 3.96 -19.06
CA GLY A 89 -13.28 4.06 -19.22
C GLY A 89 -12.55 3.18 -18.22
N GLY A 90 -12.95 3.26 -16.94
CA GLY A 90 -12.44 2.41 -15.88
C GLY A 90 -12.63 0.92 -16.14
N LEU A 91 -13.72 0.49 -16.78
CA LEU A 91 -13.88 -0.92 -17.18
C LEU A 91 -12.83 -1.34 -18.22
N TYR A 92 -12.52 -0.49 -19.19
CA TYR A 92 -11.46 -0.76 -20.16
C TYR A 92 -10.08 -0.77 -19.52
N ASP A 93 -9.81 0.12 -18.58
CA ASP A 93 -8.54 0.14 -17.84
C ASP A 93 -8.36 -1.14 -17.01
N LEU A 94 -9.42 -1.61 -16.33
CA LEU A 94 -9.40 -2.87 -15.59
C LEU A 94 -9.21 -4.07 -16.53
N ALA A 95 -9.89 -4.09 -17.68
CA ALA A 95 -9.72 -5.16 -18.68
C ALA A 95 -8.31 -5.19 -19.28
N ALA A 96 -7.74 -4.02 -19.58
CA ALA A 96 -6.37 -3.90 -20.05
C ALA A 96 -5.38 -4.42 -19.01
N SER A 97 -5.56 -4.05 -17.74
CA SER A 97 -4.74 -4.53 -16.63
C SER A 97 -4.77 -6.06 -16.49
N LEU A 98 -5.93 -6.70 -16.62
CA LEU A 98 -6.03 -8.16 -16.60
C LEU A 98 -5.26 -8.81 -17.76
N LYS A 99 -5.38 -8.23 -18.96
CA LYS A 99 -4.69 -8.72 -20.16
C LYS A 99 -3.17 -8.58 -20.02
N GLU A 100 -2.69 -7.46 -19.49
CA GLU A 100 -1.25 -7.24 -19.20
C GLU A 100 -0.69 -8.27 -18.22
N GLN A 101 -1.51 -8.73 -17.28
CA GLN A 101 -1.17 -9.80 -16.34
C GLN A 101 -1.29 -11.21 -16.92
N GLY A 102 -1.68 -11.34 -18.19
CA GLY A 102 -1.77 -12.63 -18.89
C GLY A 102 -3.11 -13.34 -18.77
N LEU A 103 -4.16 -12.66 -18.27
CA LEU A 103 -5.53 -13.19 -18.36
C LEU A 103 -6.00 -13.11 -19.81
N ALA A 104 -6.34 -14.26 -20.41
CA ALA A 104 -6.84 -14.39 -21.78
C ALA A 104 -8.31 -14.82 -21.79
#